data_AF-A0A523Q1A9-F1
#
_entry.id   AF-A0A523Q1A9-F1
#
_cell.length_a   1.000
_cell.length_b   1.000
_cell.length_c   1.000
_cell.angle_alpha   90.00
_cell.angle_beta   90.00
_cell.angle_gamma   90.00
#
_symmetry.space_group_name_H-M   'P 1'
#
loop_
_entity.id
_entity.type
_entity.pdbx_description
1 polymer ?
#
loop_
_entity_poly.entity_id
_entity_poly.type
_entity_poly.pdbx_seq_one_letter_code
_entity_poly.pdbx_strand_id
1 'polypeptide(L)'
;MHNSLHASIRGQQRAIPPFVDFLLDSFGEELHDGRGGIRVFFSHKSVRQMERAFGHQPVALFKRYFGAYKVESTDNGCVITRGWRTGKMLRS
;
A
#
# COMPACT_ATOMS: atom_id res chain seq x y z
N MET A 1 8.42 -3.20 35.19
CA MET A 1 8.20 -3.74 33.83
C MET A 1 7.14 -2.90 33.15
N HIS A 2 7.54 -2.00 32.25
CA HIS A 2 6.63 -1.08 31.55
C HIS A 2 6.58 -1.52 30.08
N ASN A 3 5.60 -2.35 29.73
CA ASN A 3 5.36 -2.75 28.35
C ASN A 3 4.59 -1.61 27.66
N SER A 4 5.25 -0.84 26.79
CA SER A 4 4.54 0.09 25.90
C SER A 4 4.15 -0.62 24.61
N LEU A 5 2.82 -0.73 24.42
CA LEU A 5 2.02 -1.33 23.33
C LEU A 5 2.50 -1.16 21.87
N HIS A 6 3.49 -0.32 21.59
CA HIS A 6 3.98 0.00 20.25
C HIS A 6 4.81 -1.11 19.60
N ALA A 7 5.33 -2.06 20.38
CA ALA A 7 6.26 -3.10 19.91
C ALA A 7 5.58 -4.44 19.53
N SER A 8 4.44 -4.79 20.12
CA SER A 8 3.72 -6.07 19.90
C SER A 8 2.62 -5.98 18.82
N ILE A 9 1.95 -4.83 18.66
CA ILE A 9 0.83 -4.66 17.71
C ILE A 9 1.30 -4.55 16.25
N ARG A 10 2.55 -4.11 16.04
CA ARG A 10 3.27 -4.21 14.74
C ARG A 10 3.60 -5.66 14.33
N GLY A 11 3.39 -6.63 15.22
CA GLY A 11 3.72 -8.06 15.07
C GLY A 11 2.97 -8.84 13.97
N GLN A 12 2.16 -8.19 13.15
CA GLN A 12 1.53 -8.79 11.96
C GLN A 12 1.55 -7.78 10.80
N GLN A 13 2.73 -7.44 10.29
CA GLN A 13 2.81 -6.92 8.91
C GLN A 13 2.18 -7.99 8.01
N ARG A 14 0.96 -7.71 7.52
CA ARG A 14 -0.09 -8.68 7.15
C ARG A 14 0.21 -9.48 5.88
N ALA A 15 1.22 -10.37 5.87
CA ALA A 15 1.51 -11.31 4.77
C ALA A 15 1.45 -10.67 3.35
N ILE A 16 1.76 -9.37 3.23
CA ILE A 16 1.86 -8.70 1.94
C ILE A 16 3.22 -9.12 1.39
N PRO A 17 3.25 -9.84 0.25
CA PRO A 17 4.53 -10.26 -0.31
C PRO A 17 5.42 -9.06 -0.63
N PRO A 18 6.76 -9.15 -0.47
CA PRO A 18 7.67 -8.05 -0.80
C PRO A 18 7.49 -7.50 -2.23
N PHE A 19 7.12 -8.38 -3.17
CA PHE A 19 6.80 -7.98 -4.54
C PHE A 19 5.64 -6.95 -4.63
N VAL A 20 4.66 -7.03 -3.73
CA VAL A 20 3.54 -6.08 -3.71
C VAL A 20 3.99 -4.72 -3.20
N ASP A 21 4.94 -4.68 -2.26
CA ASP A 21 5.55 -3.43 -1.79
C ASP A 21 6.27 -2.73 -2.94
N PHE A 22 7.07 -3.48 -3.70
CA PHE A 22 7.72 -2.98 -4.93
C PHE A 22 6.71 -2.44 -5.95
N LEU A 23 5.57 -3.11 -6.13
CA LEU A 23 4.52 -2.62 -7.03
C LEU A 23 3.87 -1.33 -6.51
N LEU A 24 3.66 -1.20 -5.19
CA LEU A 24 3.17 0.04 -4.58
C LEU A 24 4.17 1.18 -4.74
N ASP A 25 5.46 0.93 -4.55
CA ASP A 25 6.54 1.90 -4.82
C ASP A 25 6.56 2.36 -6.28
N SER A 26 6.39 1.42 -7.21
CA SER A 26 6.61 1.69 -8.64
C SER A 26 5.39 2.28 -9.35
N PHE A 27 4.18 1.94 -8.91
CA PHE A 27 2.94 2.27 -9.61
C PHE A 27 1.83 2.84 -8.73
N GLY A 28 2.02 2.85 -7.41
CA GLY A 28 1.01 3.31 -6.47
C GLY A 28 0.64 4.78 -6.70
N GLU A 29 -0.61 5.11 -6.38
CA GLU A 29 -1.07 6.49 -6.30
C GLU A 29 -0.96 6.96 -4.85
N GLU A 30 -0.38 8.13 -4.67
CA GLU A 30 -0.25 8.79 -3.37
C GLU A 30 -1.48 9.64 -3.07
N LEU A 31 -1.99 9.50 -1.85
CA LEU A 31 -3.04 10.36 -1.28
C LEU A 31 -2.56 10.89 0.07
N HIS A 32 -2.37 12.20 0.13
CA HIS A 32 -2.04 12.89 1.38
C HIS A 32 -3.29 12.96 2.27
N ASP A 33 -3.17 12.50 3.52
CA ASP A 33 -4.28 12.55 4.49
C ASP A 33 -4.37 13.88 5.27
N GLY A 34 -3.44 14.80 5.02
CA GLY A 34 -3.34 16.10 5.68
C GLY A 34 -2.97 16.05 7.17
N ARG A 35 -2.68 14.86 7.71
CA ARG A 35 -2.34 14.62 9.13
C ARG A 35 -0.96 13.98 9.31
N GLY A 36 -0.09 14.09 8.31
CA GLY A 36 1.29 13.58 8.34
C GLY A 36 1.47 12.17 7.75
N GLY A 37 0.44 11.62 7.12
CA GLY A 37 0.49 10.33 6.41
C GLY A 37 0.29 10.47 4.89
N ILE A 38 1.12 9.77 4.12
CA ILE A 38 0.92 9.56 2.69
C ILE A 38 0.41 8.14 2.50
N ARG A 39 -0.80 7.97 1.97
CA ARG A 39 -1.35 6.66 1.63
C ARG A 39 -1.00 6.30 0.20
N VAL A 40 -0.28 5.21 -0.01
CA VAL A 40 0.05 4.66 -1.33
C VAL A 40 -0.83 3.44 -1.61
N PHE A 41 -1.52 3.42 -2.74
CA PHE A 41 -2.47 2.36 -3.09
C PHE A 41 -2.57 2.13 -4.61
N PHE A 42 -3.15 1.01 -5.03
CA PHE A 42 -3.45 0.78 -6.45
C PHE A 42 -4.77 1.43 -6.87
N SER A 43 -4.68 2.38 -7.81
CA SER A 43 -5.85 2.96 -8.49
C SER A 43 -6.04 2.37 -9.89
N HIS A 44 -7.13 2.71 -10.57
CA HIS A 44 -7.30 2.35 -11.98
C HIS A 44 -6.17 2.88 -12.87
N LYS A 45 -5.58 4.04 -12.51
CA LYS A 45 -4.43 4.60 -13.21
C LYS A 45 -3.18 3.75 -12.97
N SER A 46 -2.92 3.37 -11.71
CA SER A 46 -1.83 2.45 -11.34
C SER A 46 -1.89 1.14 -12.13
N VAL A 47 -3.07 0.53 -12.22
CA VAL A 47 -3.25 -0.73 -12.96
C VAL A 47 -2.97 -0.56 -14.45
N ARG A 48 -3.48 0.50 -15.08
CA ARG A 48 -3.19 0.78 -16.50
C ARG A 48 -1.71 1.04 -16.75
N GLN A 49 -1.01 1.69 -15.83
CA GLN A 49 0.43 1.90 -15.93
C GLN A 49 1.20 0.57 -15.81
N MET A 50 0.82 -0.29 -14.86
CA MET A 50 1.36 -1.64 -14.77
C MET A 50 1.14 -2.45 -16.05
N GLU A 51 -0.07 -2.40 -16.64
CA GLU A 51 -0.39 -3.11 -17.88
C GLU A 51 0.47 -2.63 -19.05
N ARG A 52 0.82 -1.35 -19.10
CA ARG A 52 1.75 -0.81 -20.11
C ARG A 52 3.18 -1.28 -19.90
N ALA A 53 3.62 -1.44 -18.66
CA ALA A 53 4.98 -1.85 -18.32
C ALA A 53 5.20 -3.37 -18.47
N PHE A 54 4.23 -4.18 -18.05
CA PHE A 54 4.37 -5.65 -17.97
C PHE A 54 3.45 -6.42 -18.92
N GLY A 55 2.53 -5.75 -19.59
CA GLY A 55 1.48 -6.39 -20.37
C GLY A 55 0.26 -6.80 -19.52
N HIS A 56 -0.87 -7.00 -20.20
CA HIS A 56 -2.15 -7.29 -19.54
C HIS A 56 -2.15 -8.64 -18.81
N GLN A 57 -1.62 -9.70 -19.43
CA GLN A 57 -1.68 -11.06 -18.88
C GLN A 57 -0.94 -11.20 -17.54
N PRO A 58 0.31 -10.70 -17.37
CA PRO A 58 0.97 -10.72 -16.06
C PRO A 58 0.21 -9.91 -14.99
N VAL A 59 -0.29 -8.72 -15.35
CA VAL A 59 -0.97 -7.84 -14.40
C VAL A 59 -2.31 -8.42 -13.92
N ALA A 60 -2.98 -9.22 -14.76
CA ALA A 60 -4.18 -9.95 -14.35
C ALA A 60 -3.91 -10.90 -13.17
N LEU A 61 -2.72 -11.51 -13.07
CA LEU A 61 -2.31 -12.39 -11.96
C LEU A 61 -2.11 -11.61 -10.64
N PHE A 62 -1.90 -10.29 -10.73
CA PHE A 62 -1.68 -9.42 -9.58
C PHE A 62 -2.98 -8.90 -8.97
N LYS A 63 -4.14 -9.16 -9.60
CA LYS A 63 -5.45 -8.64 -9.13
C LYS A 63 -5.72 -8.89 -7.65
N ARG A 64 -5.33 -10.05 -7.12
CA ARG A 64 -5.45 -10.39 -5.69
C ARG A 64 -4.72 -9.42 -4.76
N TYR A 65 -3.70 -8.72 -5.26
CA TYR A 65 -2.87 -7.76 -4.53
C TYR A 65 -3.36 -6.31 -4.63
N PHE A 66 -4.32 -5.99 -5.51
CA PHE A 66 -4.77 -4.60 -5.72
C PHE A 66 -5.54 -4.00 -4.53
N GLY A 67 -5.92 -4.86 -3.57
CA GLY A 67 -6.40 -4.42 -2.28
C GLY A 67 -5.29 -3.91 -1.35
N ALA A 68 -4.01 -4.11 -1.65
CA ALA A 68 -2.93 -3.67 -0.78
C ALA A 68 -2.76 -2.15 -0.78
N TYR A 69 -2.31 -1.63 0.35
CA TYR A 69 -1.89 -0.24 0.52
C TYR A 69 -0.78 -0.14 1.56
N LYS A 70 -0.02 0.96 1.50
CA LYS A 70 0.89 1.38 2.55
C LYS A 70 0.63 2.82 2.96
N VAL A 71 1.06 3.17 4.16
CA VAL A 71 1.05 4.52 4.71
C VAL A 71 2.48 4.86 5.06
N GLU A 72 2.94 5.99 4.58
CA GLU A 72 4.29 6.52 4.76
C GLU A 72 4.23 7.83 5.54
N SER A 73 5.30 8.13 6.26
CA SER A 73 5.45 9.44 6.90
C SER A 73 5.74 10.49 5.84
N THR A 74 5.07 11.64 5.96
CA THR A 74 5.34 12.81 5.12
C THR A 74 6.76 13.35 5.27
N ASP A 75 7.41 13.07 6.41
CA ASP A 75 8.66 13.75 6.78
C ASP A 75 9.89 13.05 6.21
N ASN A 76 9.82 11.72 6.03
CA ASN A 76 10.97 10.91 5.61
C ASN A 76 10.61 9.73 4.70
N GLY A 77 9.35 9.59 4.28
CA GLY A 77 8.88 8.49 3.44
C GLY A 77 8.93 7.11 4.12
N CYS A 78 9.23 7.02 5.42
CA CYS A 78 9.28 5.74 6.11
C CYS A 78 7.89 5.13 6.19
N VAL A 79 7.79 3.85 5.84
CA VAL A 79 6.54 3.10 5.91
C VAL A 79 6.09 2.98 7.37
N ILE A 80 5.04 3.72 7.71
CA ILE A 80 4.36 3.69 9.01
C ILE A 80 3.55 2.40 9.11
N THR A 81 2.84 2.01 8.05
CA THR A 81 1.93 0.84 8.08
C THR A 81 1.70 0.26 6.69
N ARG A 82 1.47 -1.05 6.61
CA ARG A 82 0.96 -1.74 5.41
C ARG A 82 -0.32 -2.49 5.73
N GLY A 83 -1.21 -2.63 4.76
CA GLY A 83 -2.48 -3.33 4.97
C GLY A 83 -3.22 -3.71 3.71
N TRP A 84 -4.28 -4.50 3.91
CA TRP A 84 -5.26 -4.87 2.90
C TRP A 84 -6.50 -4.01 3.08
N ARG A 85 -7.07 -3.51 1.99
CA ARG A 85 -8.34 -2.79 1.96
C ARG A 85 -9.45 -3.80 2.23
N THR A 86 -10.14 -3.65 3.34
CA THR A 86 -11.33 -4.44 3.70
C THR A 86 -12.63 -3.84 3.15
N GLY A 87 -12.57 -2.68 2.47
CA GLY A 87 -13.72 -2.01 1.85
C GLY A 87 -13.31 -0.99 0.77
N LYS A 88 -14.29 -0.47 0.03
CA LYS A 88 -14.06 0.59 -0.98
C LYS A 88 -13.63 1.89 -0.28
N MET A 89 -12.60 2.56 -0.79
CA MET A 89 -12.29 3.92 -0.32
C MET A 89 -13.37 4.87 -0.84
N LEU A 90 -14.16 5.42 0.07
CA LEU A 90 -15.03 6.55 -0.22
C LEU A 90 -14.13 7.74 -0.58
N ARG A 91 -14.34 8.31 -1.76
CA ARG A 91 -13.76 9.61 -2.12
C ARG A 91 -14.60 10.65 -1.38
N SER A 92 -13.99 11.40 -0.46
CA SER A 92 -14.57 12.62 0.11
C SER A 92 -14.49 13.75 -0.90
#